data_AF-A0A3M2HCI2-F1
#
_entry.id   AF-A0A3M2HCI2-F1
#
_cell.length_a   1.000
_cell.length_b   1.000
_cell.length_c   1.000
_cell.angle_alpha   90.00
_cell.angle_beta   90.00
_cell.angle_gamma   90.00
#
_symmetry.space_group_name_H-M   'P 1'
#
loop_
_entity.id
_entity.type
_entity.pdbx_description
1 polymer ?
#
loop_
_entity_poly.entity_id
_entity_poly.type
_entity_poly.pdbx_seq_one_letter_code
_entity_poly.pdbx_strand_id
1 'polypeptide(L)'
;MTFVNEFIPAEDVEKYGLKEIDKHFIVGGTNARDWTIDRERDIYLRNVANGREDWRNQTKWTFYWQGEELTLRMDLLEGRGERGEPGWSHWKLIRLNGSYGLPKHLKANKDEILKTLIEALTVYRGGGVYSGEYASYSVTLDIAEECVL
;
A
#
# COMPACT_ATOMS: atom_id res chain seq x y z
N MET A 1 -8.15 11.45 -10.78
CA MET A 1 -7.60 10.82 -9.56
C MET A 1 -6.12 11.01 -9.62
N THR A 2 -5.54 11.51 -8.53
CA THR A 2 -4.28 12.26 -8.58
C THR A 2 -3.32 11.75 -7.50
N PHE A 3 -3.20 10.43 -7.37
CA PHE A 3 -2.20 9.85 -6.48
C PHE A 3 -0.81 10.36 -6.85
N VAL A 4 -0.02 10.73 -5.84
CA VAL A 4 1.37 11.13 -5.98
C VAL A 4 2.25 10.35 -5.01
N ASN A 5 3.46 10.00 -5.44
CA ASN A 5 4.48 9.51 -4.53
C ASN A 5 5.24 10.71 -3.96
N GLU A 6 5.26 10.84 -2.63
CA GLU A 6 6.01 11.90 -1.97
C GLU A 6 6.56 11.44 -0.63
N PHE A 7 7.53 12.20 -0.12
CA PHE A 7 7.96 12.07 1.27
C PHE A 7 6.89 12.66 2.18
N ILE A 8 6.61 11.98 3.28
CA ILE A 8 5.57 12.36 4.23
C ILE A 8 6.00 13.66 4.92
N PRO A 9 5.26 14.77 4.76
CA PRO A 9 5.58 16.02 5.45
C PRO A 9 5.24 15.91 6.94
N ALA A 10 5.90 16.72 7.77
CA ALA A 10 5.75 16.64 9.23
C ALA A 10 4.31 16.90 9.71
N GLU A 11 3.58 17.80 9.04
CA GLU A 11 2.17 18.10 9.33
C GLU A 11 1.27 16.88 9.18
N ASP A 12 1.55 16.03 8.18
CA ASP A 12 0.78 14.84 7.91
C ASP A 12 1.10 13.70 8.89
N VAL A 13 2.35 13.64 9.37
CA VAL A 13 2.73 12.70 10.44
C VAL A 13 1.84 12.92 11.66
N GLU A 14 1.52 14.17 11.98
CA GLU A 14 0.61 14.52 13.08
C GLU A 14 -0.85 14.30 12.70
N LYS A 15 -1.29 14.77 11.53
CA LYS A 15 -2.68 14.63 11.04
C LYS A 15 -3.16 13.18 11.07
N TYR A 16 -2.35 12.25 10.55
CA TYR A 16 -2.72 10.84 10.45
C TYR A 16 -2.22 9.99 11.62
N GLY A 17 -1.64 10.60 12.67
CA GLY A 17 -1.18 9.88 13.86
C GLY A 17 -0.09 8.83 13.57
N LEU A 18 0.72 9.03 12.53
CA LEU A 18 1.63 8.00 11.99
C LEU A 18 2.62 7.47 13.03
N LYS A 19 3.04 8.30 13.99
CA LYS A 19 3.94 7.89 15.08
C LYS A 19 3.37 6.78 15.96
N GLU A 20 2.05 6.72 16.13
CA GLU A 20 1.41 5.66 16.91
C GLU A 20 1.27 4.39 16.07
N ILE A 21 0.76 4.56 14.85
CA ILE A 21 0.64 3.53 13.81
C ILE A 21 1.97 2.77 13.67
N ASP A 22 3.08 3.51 13.57
CA ASP A 22 4.40 2.94 13.31
C ASP A 22 4.85 1.94 14.39
N LYS A 23 4.45 2.16 15.65
CA LYS A 23 4.81 1.30 16.79
C LYS A 23 4.18 -0.10 16.67
N HIS A 24 3.12 -0.26 15.89
CA HIS A 24 2.38 -1.52 15.77
C HIS A 24 3.02 -2.53 14.79
N PHE A 25 3.94 -2.10 13.91
CA PHE A 25 4.41 -2.94 12.81
C PHE A 25 5.72 -3.68 13.08
N ILE A 26 6.68 -3.02 13.73
CA ILE A 26 7.98 -3.58 14.09
C ILE A 26 8.43 -3.09 15.47
N VAL A 27 9.22 -3.91 16.18
CA VAL A 27 9.85 -3.51 17.43
C VAL A 27 10.76 -2.31 17.16
N GLY A 28 10.45 -1.16 17.76
CA GLY A 28 11.15 0.11 17.54
C GLY A 28 10.48 1.07 16.54
N GLY A 29 9.38 0.66 15.90
CA GLY A 29 8.63 1.48 14.95
C GLY A 29 9.19 1.49 13.52
N THR A 30 8.32 1.58 12.51
CA THR A 30 8.78 1.68 11.11
C THR A 30 9.42 3.04 10.81
N ASN A 31 10.36 3.05 9.87
CA ASN A 31 10.97 4.25 9.30
C ASN A 31 10.46 4.53 7.88
N ALA A 32 9.26 4.05 7.52
CA ALA A 32 8.63 4.38 6.24
C ALA A 32 8.37 5.89 6.17
N ARG A 33 9.10 6.60 5.31
CA ARG A 33 9.09 8.07 5.19
C ARG A 33 8.41 8.57 3.92
N ASP A 34 7.93 7.66 3.10
CA ASP A 34 7.27 7.93 1.84
C ASP A 34 5.95 7.16 1.76
N TRP A 35 5.08 7.65 0.89
CA TRP A 35 3.76 7.08 0.64
C TRP A 35 3.29 7.41 -0.77
N THR A 36 2.15 6.84 -1.13
CA THR A 36 1.38 7.20 -2.31
C THR A 36 0.05 7.78 -1.82
N ILE A 37 -0.19 9.07 -2.01
CA ILE A 37 -1.32 9.79 -1.43
C ILE A 37 -2.19 10.46 -2.49
N ASP A 38 -3.50 10.39 -2.33
CA ASP A 38 -4.49 11.24 -2.98
C ASP A 38 -5.11 12.14 -1.90
N ARG A 39 -4.68 13.41 -1.89
CA ARG A 39 -5.11 14.39 -0.87
C ARG A 39 -6.55 14.85 -1.06
N GLU A 40 -7.05 14.84 -2.31
CA GLU A 40 -8.42 15.28 -2.61
C GLU A 40 -9.44 14.29 -2.03
N ARG A 41 -9.12 13.00 -2.05
CA ARG A 41 -9.98 11.93 -1.54
C ARG A 41 -9.65 11.49 -0.12
N ASP A 42 -8.58 12.03 0.49
CA ASP A 42 -8.07 11.64 1.81
C ASP A 42 -7.76 10.13 1.86
N ILE A 43 -6.90 9.67 0.94
CA ILE A 43 -6.51 8.25 0.79
C ILE A 43 -4.99 8.16 0.68
N TYR A 44 -4.35 7.24 1.39
CA TYR A 44 -2.93 6.95 1.19
C TYR A 44 -2.60 5.46 1.26
N LEU A 45 -1.53 5.07 0.59
CA LEU A 45 -0.89 3.77 0.67
C LEU A 45 0.56 3.93 1.13
N ARG A 46 0.98 3.15 2.14
CA ARG A 46 2.33 3.24 2.71
C ARG A 46 2.89 1.85 3.02
N ASN A 47 4.06 1.54 2.47
CA ASN A 47 4.79 0.31 2.81
C ASN A 47 5.49 0.51 4.16
N VAL A 48 5.04 -0.20 5.19
CA VAL A 48 5.52 -0.02 6.56
C VAL A 48 6.49 -1.10 7.00
N ALA A 49 6.55 -2.25 6.33
CA ALA A 49 7.57 -3.25 6.61
C ALA A 49 7.80 -4.19 5.44
N ASN A 50 9.06 -4.54 5.21
CA ASN A 50 9.47 -5.58 4.27
C ASN A 50 9.99 -6.79 5.04
N GLY A 51 9.66 -7.99 4.56
CA GLY A 51 10.28 -9.22 5.04
C GLY A 51 11.76 -9.27 4.65
N ARG A 52 12.49 -10.20 5.27
CA ARG A 52 13.93 -10.38 5.07
C ARG A 52 14.20 -11.77 4.51
N GLU A 53 15.34 -11.90 3.82
CA GLU A 53 15.85 -13.20 3.32
C GLU A 53 14.81 -13.93 2.47
N ASP A 54 14.40 -15.14 2.87
CA ASP A 54 13.40 -15.96 2.18
C ASP A 54 12.01 -15.30 2.12
N TRP A 55 11.76 -14.31 2.98
CA TRP A 55 10.48 -13.60 3.08
C TRP A 55 10.52 -12.21 2.44
N ARG A 56 11.55 -11.89 1.65
CA ARG A 56 11.73 -10.56 1.04
C ARG A 56 10.55 -10.08 0.18
N ASN A 57 9.75 -11.01 -0.33
CA ASN A 57 8.58 -10.72 -1.13
C ASN A 57 7.36 -10.35 -0.28
N GLN A 58 7.40 -10.61 1.03
CA GLN A 58 6.30 -10.32 1.95
C GLN A 58 6.41 -8.90 2.48
N THR A 59 5.32 -8.16 2.41
CA THR A 59 5.28 -6.75 2.78
C THR A 59 4.04 -6.43 3.61
N LYS A 60 4.19 -5.50 4.55
CA LYS A 60 3.08 -4.96 5.35
C LYS A 60 2.84 -3.52 4.96
N TRP A 61 1.57 -3.15 4.89
CA TRP A 61 1.15 -1.84 4.44
C TRP A 61 0.10 -1.25 5.36
N THR A 62 0.09 0.07 5.45
CA THR A 62 -1.10 0.81 5.87
C THR A 62 -1.76 1.41 4.65
N PHE A 63 -3.06 1.20 4.56
CA PHE A 63 -3.91 1.77 3.52
C PHE A 63 -5.03 2.53 4.20
N TYR A 64 -4.93 3.85 4.19
CA TYR A 64 -5.91 4.71 4.82
C TYR A 64 -6.95 5.13 3.78
N TRP A 65 -8.22 4.97 4.14
CA TRP A 65 -9.36 5.23 3.29
C TRP A 65 -10.37 6.12 4.01
N GLN A 66 -10.40 7.42 3.68
CA GLN A 66 -11.48 8.33 4.10
C GLN A 66 -11.79 8.29 5.61
N GLY A 67 -10.77 8.27 6.46
CA GLY A 67 -10.92 8.20 7.92
C GLY A 67 -10.56 6.85 8.54
N GLU A 68 -10.52 5.78 7.74
CA GLU A 68 -10.28 4.43 8.24
C GLU A 68 -8.89 3.92 7.85
N GLU A 69 -8.09 3.51 8.84
CA GLU A 69 -6.83 2.81 8.59
C GLU A 69 -7.10 1.31 8.38
N LEU A 70 -6.63 0.78 7.25
CA LEU A 70 -6.61 -0.64 6.95
C LEU A 70 -5.17 -1.15 6.97
N THR A 71 -4.94 -2.29 7.62
CA THR A 71 -3.64 -2.97 7.60
C THR A 71 -3.64 -4.10 6.61
N LEU A 72 -2.66 -4.12 5.71
CA LEU A 72 -2.54 -5.12 4.65
C LEU A 72 -1.27 -5.93 4.82
N ARG A 73 -1.37 -7.23 4.55
CA ARG A 73 -0.21 -8.08 4.27
C ARG A 73 -0.30 -8.57 2.84
N MET A 74 0.70 -8.23 2.03
CA MET A 74 0.75 -8.56 0.61
C MET A 74 2.07 -9.23 0.25
N ASP A 75 2.00 -10.16 -0.69
CA ASP A 75 3.18 -10.78 -1.28
C ASP A 75 3.36 -10.29 -2.71
N LEU A 76 4.57 -9.84 -3.04
CA LEU A 76 4.98 -9.62 -4.42
C LEU A 76 5.23 -10.99 -5.06
N LEU A 77 4.43 -11.39 -6.04
CA LEU A 77 4.60 -12.66 -6.73
C LEU A 77 5.64 -12.53 -7.85
N GLU A 78 5.47 -11.51 -8.69
CA GLU A 78 6.38 -11.21 -9.79
C GLU A 78 6.34 -9.70 -10.08
N GLY A 79 7.37 -9.20 -10.73
CA GLY A 79 7.38 -7.84 -11.25
C GLY A 79 8.57 -7.61 -12.16
N ARG A 80 8.40 -6.67 -13.09
CA ARG A 80 9.44 -6.26 -14.01
C ARG A 80 9.40 -4.74 -14.16
N GLY A 81 10.57 -4.14 -14.26
CA GLY A 81 10.70 -2.74 -14.59
C GLY A 81 12.08 -2.45 -15.12
N GLU A 82 12.15 -1.91 -16.33
CA GLU A 82 13.37 -1.39 -16.94
C GLU A 82 13.16 0.09 -17.26
N ARG A 83 14.22 0.88 -17.18
CA ARG A 83 14.14 2.33 -17.38
C ARG A 83 13.65 2.62 -18.81
N GLY A 84 12.60 3.41 -18.93
CA GLY A 84 11.98 3.78 -20.21
C GLY A 84 11.05 2.73 -20.80
N GLU A 85 10.97 1.53 -20.23
CA GLU A 85 10.08 0.47 -20.68
C GLU A 85 8.78 0.45 -19.85
N PRO A 86 7.72 -0.21 -20.33
CA PRO A 86 6.56 -0.54 -19.51
C PRO A 86 6.96 -1.41 -18.31
N GLY A 87 6.63 -0.94 -17.11
CA GLY A 87 6.79 -1.71 -15.88
C GLY A 87 5.50 -2.41 -15.47
N TRP A 88 5.60 -3.45 -14.65
CA TRP A 88 4.44 -4.09 -14.07
C TRP A 88 4.78 -4.82 -12.77
N SER A 89 3.78 -5.02 -11.92
CA SER A 89 3.89 -5.90 -10.75
C SER A 89 2.62 -6.71 -10.51
N HIS A 90 2.82 -7.92 -9.97
CA HIS A 90 1.77 -8.84 -9.59
C HIS A 90 1.83 -9.08 -8.10
N TRP A 91 0.80 -8.64 -7.40
CA TRP A 91 0.67 -8.73 -5.95
C TRP A 91 -0.43 -9.72 -5.58
N LYS A 92 -0.28 -10.33 -4.41
CA LYS A 92 -1.33 -11.11 -3.76
C LYS A 92 -1.66 -10.50 -2.41
N LEU A 93 -2.92 -10.08 -2.23
CA LEU A 93 -3.46 -9.65 -0.94
C LEU A 93 -3.75 -10.89 -0.09
N ILE A 94 -3.05 -11.02 1.03
CA ILE A 94 -3.08 -12.24 1.82
C ILE A 94 -3.87 -12.03 3.11
N ARG A 95 -3.75 -10.84 3.73
CA ARG A 95 -4.59 -10.47 4.87
C ARG A 95 -4.98 -9.00 4.78
N LEU A 96 -6.22 -8.71 5.15
CA LEU A 96 -6.73 -7.37 5.40
C LEU A 96 -7.22 -7.29 6.85
N ASN A 97 -6.73 -6.30 7.58
CA ASN A 97 -6.94 -6.14 9.02
C ASN A 97 -6.64 -7.40 9.82
N GLY A 98 -5.48 -8.02 9.56
CA GLY A 98 -5.12 -9.30 10.18
C GLY A 98 -6.10 -10.44 9.85
N SER A 99 -6.87 -10.30 8.76
CA SER A 99 -7.96 -11.16 8.27
C SER A 99 -9.30 -11.09 9.04
N TYR A 100 -9.57 -9.99 9.75
CA TYR A 100 -10.95 -9.65 10.14
C TYR A 100 -11.77 -9.03 8.98
N GLY A 101 -11.11 -8.70 7.86
CA GLY A 101 -11.74 -8.08 6.70
C GLY A 101 -12.07 -6.60 6.92
N LEU A 102 -12.86 -6.05 5.99
CA LEU A 102 -13.25 -4.65 6.03
C LEU A 102 -14.16 -4.39 7.22
N PRO A 103 -14.02 -3.21 7.87
CA PRO A 103 -15.01 -2.71 8.83
C PRO A 103 -16.41 -2.77 8.22
N LYS A 104 -17.43 -3.07 9.05
CA LYS A 104 -18.81 -3.30 8.58
C LYS A 104 -19.33 -2.16 7.68
N HIS A 105 -18.99 -0.91 7.99
CA HIS A 105 -19.45 0.25 7.24
C HIS A 105 -18.72 0.43 5.90
N LEU A 106 -17.55 -0.18 5.71
CA LEU A 106 -16.79 -0.16 4.45
C LEU A 106 -17.09 -1.36 3.53
N LYS A 107 -17.81 -2.38 4.01
CA LYS A 107 -18.13 -3.57 3.20
C LYS A 107 -18.89 -3.25 1.92
N ALA A 108 -19.73 -2.21 1.94
CA ALA A 108 -20.46 -1.75 0.77
C ALA A 108 -19.54 -1.12 -0.30
N ASN A 109 -18.39 -0.59 0.10
CA ASN A 109 -17.40 0.04 -0.75
C ASN A 109 -16.25 -0.89 -1.13
N LYS A 110 -16.34 -2.19 -0.82
CA LYS A 110 -15.28 -3.17 -1.03
C LYS A 110 -14.65 -3.10 -2.43
N ASP A 111 -15.46 -3.11 -3.48
CA ASP A 111 -14.96 -3.10 -4.87
C ASP A 111 -14.25 -1.78 -5.19
N GLU A 112 -14.73 -0.66 -4.64
CA GLU A 112 -14.09 0.64 -4.81
C GLU A 112 -12.74 0.70 -4.07
N ILE A 113 -12.70 0.21 -2.84
CA ILE A 113 -11.48 0.15 -2.01
C ILE A 113 -10.41 -0.69 -2.71
N LEU A 114 -10.78 -1.87 -3.23
CA LEU A 114 -9.85 -2.73 -3.97
C LEU A 114 -9.38 -2.10 -5.28
N LYS A 115 -10.30 -1.48 -6.03
CA LYS A 115 -9.94 -0.75 -7.24
C LYS A 115 -8.95 0.36 -6.95
N THR A 116 -9.18 1.14 -5.92
CA THR A 116 -8.30 2.26 -5.60
C THR A 116 -7.00 1.82 -4.92
N LEU A 117 -6.96 0.67 -4.25
CA LEU A 117 -5.70 0.03 -3.87
C LEU A 117 -4.85 -0.30 -5.11
N ILE A 118 -5.46 -0.83 -6.18
CA ILE A 118 -4.77 -1.09 -7.45
C ILE A 118 -4.27 0.22 -8.09
N GLU A 119 -5.08 1.28 -8.06
CA GLU A 119 -4.68 2.61 -8.55
C GLU A 119 -3.47 3.16 -7.78
N ALA A 120 -3.50 3.09 -6.44
CA ALA A 120 -2.39 3.51 -5.58
C ALA A 120 -1.12 2.67 -5.85
N LEU A 121 -1.24 1.35 -5.96
CA LEU A 121 -0.11 0.48 -6.32
C LEU A 121 0.46 0.79 -7.71
N THR A 122 -0.41 1.16 -8.65
CA THR A 122 -0.01 1.53 -10.02
C THR A 122 0.83 2.81 -10.01
N VAL A 123 0.51 3.77 -9.15
CA VAL A 123 1.33 4.96 -8.94
C VAL A 123 2.57 4.68 -8.11
N TYR A 124 2.49 3.79 -7.11
CA TYR A 124 3.64 3.36 -6.32
C TYR A 124 4.75 2.71 -7.18
N ARG A 125 4.40 2.04 -8.29
CA ARG A 125 5.38 1.53 -9.28
C ARG A 125 6.47 0.62 -8.67
N GLY A 126 6.13 -0.09 -7.60
CA GLY A 126 7.03 -1.00 -6.88
C GLY A 126 8.08 -0.33 -5.98
N GLY A 127 8.21 1.00 -5.96
CA GLY A 127 9.24 1.69 -5.17
C GLY A 127 8.88 3.09 -4.65
N GLY A 128 7.65 3.56 -4.89
CA GLY A 128 7.17 4.86 -4.44
C GLY A 128 8.02 6.00 -5.01
N VAL A 129 8.52 6.85 -4.12
CA VAL A 129 9.42 7.97 -4.46
C VAL A 129 10.75 7.51 -5.07
N TYR A 130 11.14 6.25 -4.84
CA TYR A 130 12.35 5.64 -5.38
C TYR A 130 12.09 4.83 -6.66
N SER A 131 10.86 4.84 -7.19
CA SER A 131 10.52 4.13 -8.41
C SER A 131 11.29 4.67 -9.62
N GLY A 132 11.61 3.77 -10.56
CA GLY A 132 12.27 4.14 -11.81
C GLY A 132 11.35 4.93 -12.74
N GLU A 133 11.96 5.59 -13.73
CA GLU A 133 11.22 6.20 -14.84
C GLU A 133 10.71 5.09 -15.78
N TYR A 134 9.42 4.76 -15.68
CA TYR A 134 8.72 3.84 -16.57
C TYR A 134 7.86 4.60 -17.59
N ALA A 135 7.75 4.08 -18.82
CA ALA A 135 6.84 4.65 -19.83
C ALA A 135 5.37 4.49 -19.45
N SER A 136 5.05 3.37 -18.81
CA SER A 136 3.75 3.07 -18.21
C SER A 136 3.95 2.06 -17.09
N TYR A 137 2.93 1.89 -16.24
CA TYR A 137 2.97 0.88 -15.19
C TYR A 137 1.61 0.22 -15.04
N SER A 138 1.58 -1.09 -14.85
CA SER A 138 0.36 -1.85 -14.57
C SER A 138 0.50 -2.72 -13.33
N VAL A 139 -0.64 -2.99 -12.69
CA VAL A 139 -0.71 -3.81 -11.49
C VAL A 139 -1.78 -4.88 -11.65
N THR A 140 -1.42 -6.10 -11.29
CA THR A 140 -2.35 -7.19 -11.07
C THR A 140 -2.42 -7.48 -9.58
N LEU A 141 -3.63 -7.60 -9.03
CA LEU A 141 -3.86 -7.90 -7.62
C LEU A 141 -4.75 -9.13 -7.50
N ASP A 142 -4.18 -10.23 -7.01
CA ASP A 142 -4.94 -11.41 -6.61
C ASP A 142 -5.31 -11.35 -5.13
N ILE A 143 -6.36 -12.07 -4.76
CA ILE A 143 -6.80 -12.20 -3.37
C ILE A 143 -6.62 -13.65 -2.94
N ALA A 144 -5.93 -13.86 -1.82
CA ALA A 144 -5.76 -15.18 -1.25
C ALA A 144 -7.09 -15.77 -0.76
N GLU A 145 -7.27 -17.08 -0.89
CA GLU A 145 -8.49 -17.77 -0.47
C GLU A 145 -8.79 -17.57 1.03
N GLU A 146 -7.75 -17.43 1.85
CA GLU A 146 -7.85 -17.17 3.29
C GLU A 146 -8.11 -15.69 3.65
N CYS A 147 -8.06 -14.78 2.68
CA CYS A 147 -8.22 -13.36 2.93
C CYS A 147 -9.71 -13.00 3.02
N VAL A 148 -10.17 -12.69 4.23
CA VAL A 148 -11.50 -12.11 4.44
C VAL A 148 -11.49 -10.66 3.94
N LEU A 149 -12.48 -10.32 3.10
CA LEU A 149 -12.74 -8.97 2.59
C LEU A 149 -13.93 -8.34 3.32
#